data_AF-A0A4Q4CHM7-F1
#
_entry.id   AF-A0A4Q4CHM7-F1
#
_cell.length_a   1.000
_cell.length_b   1.000
_cell.length_c   1.000
_cell.angle_alpha   90.00
_cell.angle_beta   90.00
_cell.angle_gamma   90.00
#
_symmetry.space_group_name_H-M   'P 1'
#
loop_
_entity.id
_entity.type
_entity.pdbx_description
1 polymer ?
#
loop_
_entity_poly.entity_id
_entity_poly.type
_entity_poly.pdbx_seq_one_letter_code
_entity_poly.pdbx_strand_id
1 'polypeptide(L)'
;LRVAFPERDEAAIRALAREAWDNLGRTGAEYAHLHTLFDLDPAQLSAGGRITVAGETHFADLRDDGKPGLIFSAHLANWELPAICAAQFGLDATAIFRPPNDAASARLVQEVRRQTMGGLAAAGQGAVFAMQGVVERGGHLGQLIDQHFTRGVVVEFFGKPVLVNPLLGKLARHYECPVHGARVIRRDGTRFHLELTPPLDLPRDAAGAIDVQGAMQAMTRVIEGWIRENPGQWLWMHRRWRPAMLPKPKAQPKPAPVPGPAAPAGAPEDRATVMTGNGPATVS
;
A
#
# COMPACT_ATOMS: atom_id res chain seq x y z
N LEU A 1 6.72 -6.94 14.43
CA LEU A 1 6.37 -6.73 15.85
C LEU A 1 7.11 -5.57 16.47
N ARG A 2 8.37 -5.69 16.94
CA ARG A 2 9.09 -4.56 17.60
C ARG A 2 9.17 -3.26 16.79
N VAL A 3 9.25 -3.36 15.46
CA VAL A 3 9.22 -2.17 14.58
C VAL A 3 7.85 -1.46 14.63
N ALA A 4 6.76 -2.23 14.73
CA ALA A 4 5.40 -1.73 14.69
C ALA A 4 4.87 -1.30 16.07
N PHE A 5 5.35 -1.95 17.13
CA PHE A 5 4.94 -1.70 18.51
C PHE A 5 6.18 -1.51 19.42
N PRO A 6 6.99 -0.45 19.19
CA PRO A 6 8.19 -0.20 19.98
C PRO A 6 7.90 0.12 21.45
N GLU A 7 6.68 0.54 21.76
CA GLU A 7 6.21 0.86 23.11
C GLU A 7 5.89 -0.37 23.96
N ARG A 8 5.71 -1.54 23.35
CA ARG A 8 5.36 -2.78 24.07
C ARG A 8 6.59 -3.45 24.63
N ASP A 9 6.46 -3.96 25.85
CA ASP A 9 7.50 -4.77 26.48
C ASP A 9 7.70 -6.13 25.80
N GLU A 10 8.77 -6.83 26.18
CA GLU A 10 9.13 -8.13 25.61
C GLU A 10 8.09 -9.23 25.88
N ALA A 11 7.35 -9.17 26.98
CA ALA A 11 6.31 -10.16 27.29
C ALA A 11 5.11 -9.98 26.36
N ALA A 12 4.67 -8.74 26.15
CA ALA A 12 3.60 -8.38 25.24
C ALA A 12 3.97 -8.68 23.78
N ILE A 13 5.21 -8.41 23.37
CA ILE A 13 5.70 -8.78 22.03
C ILE A 13 5.67 -10.30 21.81
N ARG A 14 6.07 -11.10 22.82
CA ARG A 14 6.01 -12.56 22.74
C ARG A 14 4.58 -13.10 22.72
N ALA A 15 3.67 -12.50 23.51
CA ALA A 15 2.26 -12.87 23.48
C ALA A 15 1.65 -12.63 22.09
N LEU A 16 1.89 -11.43 21.54
CA LEU A 16 1.44 -11.08 20.20
C LEU A 16 2.04 -11.97 19.11
N ALA A 17 3.30 -12.38 19.24
CA ALA A 17 3.91 -13.34 18.33
C ALA A 17 3.20 -14.69 18.37
N ARG A 18 2.78 -15.17 19.55
CA ARG A 18 2.02 -16.42 19.68
C ARG A 18 0.64 -16.31 19.03
N GLU A 19 -0.07 -15.19 19.24
CA GLU A 19 -1.34 -14.93 18.57
C GLU A 19 -1.21 -14.95 17.05
N ALA A 20 -0.15 -14.33 16.51
CA ALA A 20 0.14 -14.36 15.07
C ALA A 20 0.36 -15.77 14.52
N TRP A 21 1.08 -16.62 15.25
CA TRP A 21 1.29 -18.01 14.87
C TRP A 21 0.01 -18.86 14.99
N ASP A 22 -0.76 -18.67 16.06
CA ASP A 22 -2.07 -19.31 16.23
C ASP A 22 -3.01 -18.93 15.07
N ASN A 23 -3.08 -17.64 14.72
CA ASN A 23 -3.88 -17.18 13.58
C ASN A 23 -3.42 -17.81 12.26
N LEU A 24 -2.11 -17.86 11.99
CA LEU A 24 -1.61 -18.50 10.76
C LEU A 24 -1.94 -19.99 10.72
N GLY A 25 -1.79 -20.71 11.83
CA GLY A 25 -2.13 -22.13 11.93
C GLY A 25 -3.62 -22.38 11.68
N ARG A 26 -4.49 -21.57 12.27
CA ARG A 26 -5.94 -21.60 12.02
C ARG A 26 -6.27 -21.36 10.57
N THR A 27 -5.72 -20.30 9.96
CA THR A 27 -5.93 -19.99 8.55
C THR A 27 -5.54 -21.18 7.68
N GLY A 28 -4.42 -21.85 7.94
CA GLY A 28 -4.02 -23.07 7.23
C GLY A 28 -5.05 -24.20 7.29
N ALA A 29 -5.60 -24.49 8.47
CA ALA A 29 -6.67 -25.50 8.62
C ALA A 29 -7.96 -25.08 7.92
N GLU A 30 -8.29 -23.79 7.95
CA GLU A 30 -9.52 -23.26 7.36
C GLU A 30 -9.53 -23.29 5.83
N TYR A 31 -8.37 -23.24 5.17
CA TYR A 31 -8.31 -23.43 3.70
C TYR A 31 -9.02 -24.70 3.25
N ALA A 32 -8.87 -25.80 3.99
CA ALA A 32 -9.52 -27.08 3.68
C ALA A 32 -11.05 -27.05 3.88
N HIS A 33 -11.55 -26.05 4.61
CA HIS A 33 -12.95 -25.93 5.02
C HIS A 33 -13.63 -24.66 4.48
N LEU A 34 -13.03 -23.93 3.52
CA LEU A 34 -13.60 -22.67 3.02
C LEU A 34 -15.05 -22.83 2.53
N HIS A 35 -15.37 -23.95 1.87
CA HIS A 35 -16.71 -24.27 1.38
C HIS A 35 -17.75 -24.54 2.49
N THR A 36 -17.32 -24.89 3.71
CA THR A 36 -18.23 -25.10 4.85
C THR A 36 -18.22 -23.93 5.84
N LEU A 37 -17.10 -23.22 5.93
CA LEU A 37 -16.94 -22.08 6.85
C LEU A 37 -17.81 -20.90 6.44
N PHE A 38 -17.90 -20.64 5.14
CA PHE A 38 -18.70 -19.55 4.61
C PHE A 38 -20.17 -19.96 4.52
N ASP A 39 -20.98 -19.54 5.51
CA ASP A 39 -22.39 -19.93 5.66
C ASP A 39 -23.37 -18.76 5.51
N LEU A 40 -22.93 -17.66 4.89
CA LEU A 40 -23.77 -16.48 4.67
C LEU A 40 -24.75 -16.70 3.52
N ASP A 41 -26.03 -16.49 3.78
CA ASP A 41 -27.04 -16.23 2.75
C ASP A 41 -27.29 -14.70 2.68
N PRO A 42 -26.97 -14.01 1.56
CA PRO A 42 -27.26 -12.59 1.39
C PRO A 42 -28.73 -12.24 1.49
N ALA A 43 -29.64 -13.18 1.21
CA ALA A 43 -31.07 -12.98 1.38
C ALA A 43 -31.52 -13.08 2.85
N GLN A 44 -30.67 -13.66 3.71
CA GLN A 44 -30.95 -13.94 5.12
C GLN A 44 -29.72 -13.66 5.97
N LEU A 45 -29.39 -12.38 6.13
CA LEU A 45 -28.29 -11.91 6.98
C LEU A 45 -28.61 -12.20 8.45
N SER A 46 -28.33 -13.43 8.89
CA SER A 46 -28.61 -13.86 10.25
C SER A 46 -27.43 -13.50 11.17
N ALA A 47 -27.73 -13.00 12.38
CA ALA A 47 -26.71 -12.74 13.40
C ALA A 47 -26.13 -14.02 14.04
N GLY A 48 -26.64 -15.21 13.66
CA GLY A 48 -26.26 -16.50 14.24
C GLY A 48 -25.23 -17.31 13.44
N GLY A 49 -24.98 -16.93 12.18
CA GLY A 49 -24.03 -17.62 11.30
C GLY A 49 -22.57 -17.44 11.70
N ARG A 50 -21.67 -18.16 11.02
CA ARG A 50 -20.22 -17.94 11.15
C ARG A 50 -19.79 -16.65 10.50
N ILE A 51 -20.50 -16.17 9.50
CA ILE A 51 -20.16 -14.96 8.75
C ILE A 51 -21.13 -13.82 9.09
N THR A 52 -20.58 -12.65 9.38
CA THR A 52 -21.32 -11.38 9.43
C THR A 52 -20.65 -10.39 8.49
N VAL A 53 -21.42 -9.47 7.90
CA VAL A 53 -20.93 -8.51 6.91
C VAL A 53 -21.31 -7.09 7.33
N ALA A 54 -20.42 -6.14 7.08
CA ALA A 54 -20.69 -4.71 7.13
C ALA A 54 -20.31 -4.07 5.78
N GLY A 55 -21.02 -3.00 5.41
CA GLY A 55 -20.84 -2.36 4.10
C GLY A 55 -21.51 -3.13 2.96
N GLU A 56 -22.56 -3.89 3.25
CA GLU A 56 -23.31 -4.70 2.27
C GLU A 56 -23.82 -3.87 1.08
N THR A 57 -24.28 -2.65 1.34
CA THR A 57 -24.73 -1.72 0.30
C THR A 57 -23.62 -1.36 -0.67
N HIS A 58 -22.35 -1.33 -0.23
CA HIS A 58 -21.21 -1.04 -1.10
C HIS A 58 -20.94 -2.15 -2.12
N PHE A 59 -21.34 -3.40 -1.84
CA PHE A 59 -21.27 -4.46 -2.85
C PHE A 59 -22.29 -4.23 -3.97
N ALA A 60 -23.50 -3.78 -3.62
CA ALA A 60 -24.51 -3.41 -4.62
C ALA A 60 -24.07 -2.18 -5.41
N ASP A 61 -23.56 -1.14 -4.74
CA ASP A 61 -23.05 0.07 -5.38
C ASP A 61 -21.95 -0.27 -6.41
N LEU A 62 -20.95 -1.09 -6.03
CA LEU A 62 -19.90 -1.53 -6.94
C LEU A 62 -20.45 -2.35 -8.11
N ARG A 63 -21.36 -3.29 -7.85
CA ARG A 63 -21.90 -4.16 -8.89
C ARG A 63 -22.74 -3.39 -9.91
N ASP A 64 -23.51 -2.40 -9.45
CA ASP A 64 -24.60 -1.81 -10.22
C ASP A 64 -24.26 -0.41 -10.80
N ASP A 65 -23.11 0.20 -10.46
CA ASP A 65 -22.73 1.54 -10.94
C ASP A 65 -22.24 1.59 -12.41
N GLY A 66 -22.04 0.42 -13.03
CA GLY A 66 -21.60 0.29 -14.42
C GLY A 66 -20.13 0.69 -14.65
N LYS A 67 -19.31 0.79 -13.59
CA LYS A 67 -17.88 1.11 -13.66
C LYS A 67 -17.07 -0.09 -13.17
N PRO A 68 -15.82 -0.23 -13.63
CA PRO A 68 -14.93 -1.16 -12.96
C PRO A 68 -14.67 -0.67 -11.52
N GLY A 69 -14.38 -1.58 -10.61
CA GLY A 69 -14.04 -1.27 -9.23
C GLY A 69 -12.74 -1.92 -8.78
N LEU A 70 -12.04 -1.25 -7.85
CA LEU A 70 -10.80 -1.76 -7.28
C LEU A 70 -10.98 -2.05 -5.79
N ILE A 71 -10.47 -3.18 -5.33
CA ILE A 71 -10.58 -3.63 -3.94
C ILE A 71 -9.18 -3.94 -3.43
N PHE A 72 -8.76 -3.28 -2.37
CA PHE A 72 -7.53 -3.61 -1.65
C PHE A 72 -7.82 -4.37 -0.36
N SER A 73 -6.89 -5.22 0.05
CA SER A 73 -6.95 -5.92 1.32
C SER A 73 -5.55 -6.24 1.84
N ALA A 74 -5.47 -7.01 2.92
CA ALA A 74 -4.25 -7.44 3.58
C ALA A 74 -4.36 -8.90 4.03
N HIS A 75 -3.23 -9.52 4.39
CA HIS A 75 -3.19 -10.87 4.94
C HIS A 75 -3.65 -10.87 6.41
N LEU A 76 -4.92 -10.54 6.62
CA LEU A 76 -5.61 -10.50 7.91
C LEU A 76 -6.49 -11.74 8.07
N ALA A 77 -6.51 -12.31 9.28
CA ALA A 77 -7.32 -13.48 9.63
C ALA A 77 -7.28 -14.56 8.53
N ASN A 78 -8.44 -14.91 7.97
CA ASN A 78 -8.56 -15.73 6.78
C ASN A 78 -8.85 -14.84 5.55
N TRP A 79 -7.77 -14.35 4.94
CA TRP A 79 -7.81 -13.40 3.81
C TRP A 79 -8.41 -13.97 2.51
N GLU A 80 -8.83 -15.23 2.49
CA GLU A 80 -9.57 -15.81 1.36
C GLU A 80 -11.06 -15.44 1.41
N LEU A 81 -11.62 -15.27 2.61
CA LEU A 81 -13.06 -15.03 2.80
C LEU A 81 -13.59 -13.78 2.08
N PRO A 82 -12.86 -12.65 1.97
CA PRO A 82 -13.35 -11.48 1.22
C PRO A 82 -13.71 -11.77 -0.24
N ALA A 83 -12.94 -12.62 -0.93
CA ALA A 83 -13.22 -12.96 -2.33
C ALA A 83 -14.45 -13.88 -2.46
N ILE A 84 -14.65 -14.80 -1.51
CA ILE A 84 -15.86 -15.63 -1.43
C ILE A 84 -17.08 -14.76 -1.16
N CYS A 85 -16.95 -13.81 -0.23
CA CYS A 85 -18.00 -12.86 0.08
C CYS A 85 -18.41 -12.02 -1.14
N ALA A 86 -17.43 -11.48 -1.88
CA ALA A 86 -17.71 -10.75 -3.11
C ALA A 86 -18.53 -11.59 -4.11
N ALA A 87 -18.14 -12.85 -4.34
CA ALA A 87 -18.87 -13.76 -5.22
C ALA A 87 -20.30 -14.01 -4.72
N GLN A 88 -20.49 -14.18 -3.40
CA GLN A 88 -21.81 -14.41 -2.81
C GLN A 88 -22.75 -13.20 -2.99
N PHE A 89 -22.23 -11.98 -2.96
CA PHE A 89 -23.00 -10.76 -3.29
C PHE A 89 -23.14 -10.50 -4.81
N GLY A 90 -22.70 -11.42 -5.65
CA GLY A 90 -22.80 -11.32 -7.11
C GLY A 90 -21.81 -10.33 -7.74
N LEU A 91 -20.73 -9.98 -7.03
CA LEU A 91 -19.68 -9.10 -7.55
C LEU A 91 -18.67 -9.92 -8.37
N ASP A 92 -18.56 -9.64 -9.67
CA ASP A 92 -17.54 -10.23 -10.54
C ASP A 92 -16.16 -9.62 -10.26
N ALA A 93 -15.52 -10.12 -9.21
CA ALA A 93 -14.20 -9.71 -8.75
C ALA A 93 -13.14 -10.75 -9.10
N THR A 94 -12.09 -10.29 -9.76
CA THR A 94 -10.89 -11.09 -10.03
C THR A 94 -9.84 -10.83 -8.96
N ALA A 95 -9.49 -11.85 -8.18
CA ALA A 95 -8.43 -11.75 -7.18
C ALA A 95 -7.04 -11.95 -7.81
N ILE A 96 -6.13 -11.03 -7.51
CA ILE A 96 -4.72 -11.09 -7.91
C ILE A 96 -3.94 -11.90 -6.89
N PHE A 97 -3.31 -12.99 -7.32
CA PHE A 97 -2.49 -13.80 -6.43
C PHE A 97 -1.12 -14.13 -7.02
N ARG A 98 -0.08 -14.11 -6.19
CA ARG A 98 1.18 -14.77 -6.56
C ARG A 98 1.08 -16.25 -6.13
N PRO A 99 1.30 -17.22 -7.04
CA PRO A 99 1.31 -18.62 -6.65
C PRO A 99 2.39 -18.88 -5.59
N PRO A 100 2.13 -19.75 -4.60
CA PRO A 100 3.16 -20.29 -3.73
C PRO A 100 4.34 -20.85 -4.55
N ASN A 101 5.55 -20.76 -4.01
CA ASN A 101 6.74 -21.28 -4.70
C ASN A 101 6.71 -22.81 -4.82
N ASP A 102 6.04 -23.48 -3.87
CA ASP A 102 5.83 -24.94 -3.91
C ASP A 102 4.65 -25.29 -4.82
N ALA A 103 4.90 -26.18 -5.79
CA ALA A 103 3.93 -26.53 -6.83
C ALA A 103 2.72 -27.29 -6.29
N ALA A 104 2.89 -28.14 -5.27
CA ALA A 104 1.78 -28.88 -4.66
C ALA A 104 0.84 -27.93 -3.90
N SER A 105 1.41 -27.03 -3.10
CA SER A 105 0.69 -25.96 -2.41
C SER A 105 -0.03 -25.04 -3.40
N ALA A 106 0.63 -24.67 -4.50
CA ALA A 106 0.04 -23.84 -5.54
C ALA A 106 -1.18 -24.49 -6.21
N ARG A 107 -1.11 -25.80 -6.51
CA ARG A 107 -2.23 -26.56 -7.07
C ARG A 107 -3.40 -26.66 -6.10
N LEU A 108 -3.14 -26.98 -4.83
CA LEU A 108 -4.17 -27.09 -3.80
C LEU A 108 -4.91 -25.76 -3.60
N VAL A 109 -4.17 -24.66 -3.49
CA VAL A 109 -4.75 -23.31 -3.36
C VAL A 109 -5.57 -22.96 -4.60
N GLN A 110 -5.10 -23.28 -5.80
CA GLN A 110 -5.84 -22.99 -7.03
C GLN A 110 -7.15 -23.80 -7.12
N GLU A 111 -7.13 -25.07 -6.72
CA GLU A 111 -8.32 -25.92 -6.73
C GLU A 111 -9.40 -25.40 -5.79
N VAL A 112 -9.04 -25.14 -4.52
CA VAL A 112 -9.97 -24.62 -3.52
C VAL A 112 -10.57 -23.28 -3.97
N ARG A 113 -9.75 -22.39 -4.52
CA ARG A 113 -10.22 -21.07 -4.96
C ARG A 113 -11.15 -21.15 -6.17
N ARG A 114 -10.89 -22.04 -7.13
CA ARG A 114 -11.80 -22.24 -8.28
C ARG A 114 -13.20 -22.70 -7.86
N GLN A 115 -13.29 -23.42 -6.74
CA GLN A 115 -14.56 -23.93 -6.23
C GLN A 115 -15.35 -22.91 -5.41
N THR A 116 -14.68 -21.88 -4.88
CA THR A 116 -15.26 -20.99 -3.85
C THR A 116 -15.23 -19.51 -4.21
N MET A 117 -14.43 -19.11 -5.20
CA MET A 117 -14.25 -17.72 -5.63
C MET A 117 -14.71 -17.53 -7.07
N GLY A 118 -14.97 -16.27 -7.45
CA GLY A 118 -15.16 -15.86 -8.84
C GLY A 118 -13.87 -15.92 -9.66
N GLY A 119 -13.58 -14.86 -10.42
CA GLY A 119 -12.38 -14.78 -11.26
C GLY A 119 -11.06 -14.90 -10.48
N LEU A 120 -10.07 -15.60 -11.06
CA LEU A 120 -8.72 -15.72 -10.48
C LEU A 120 -7.65 -15.39 -11.53
N ALA A 121 -6.79 -14.42 -11.23
CA ALA A 121 -5.64 -14.06 -12.07
C ALA A 121 -4.33 -14.26 -11.32
N ALA A 122 -3.45 -15.11 -11.85
CA ALA A 122 -2.12 -15.34 -11.30
C ALA A 122 -1.17 -14.19 -11.66
N ALA A 123 -0.38 -13.72 -10.70
CA ALA A 123 0.63 -12.69 -10.85
C ALA A 123 1.88 -13.24 -11.56
N GLY A 124 2.34 -12.58 -12.63
CA GLY A 124 3.44 -13.02 -13.49
C GLY A 124 3.58 -12.16 -14.76
N GLN A 125 4.44 -12.58 -15.70
CA GLN A 125 4.44 -11.97 -17.04
C GLN A 125 3.08 -12.24 -17.70
N GLY A 126 2.44 -11.20 -18.24
CA GLY A 126 1.08 -11.28 -18.79
C GLY A 126 -0.05 -10.96 -17.79
N ALA A 127 0.21 -11.09 -16.48
CA ALA A 127 -0.82 -10.83 -15.46
C ALA A 127 -1.31 -9.38 -15.48
N VAL A 128 -0.41 -8.41 -15.71
CA VAL A 128 -0.77 -6.99 -15.78
C VAL A 128 -1.76 -6.73 -16.90
N PHE A 129 -1.54 -7.33 -18.07
CA PHE A 129 -2.47 -7.22 -19.20
C PHE A 129 -3.80 -7.92 -18.93
N ALA A 130 -3.78 -9.09 -18.27
CA ALA A 130 -5.01 -9.77 -17.86
C ALA A 130 -5.83 -8.92 -16.87
N MET A 131 -5.16 -8.28 -15.91
CA MET A 131 -5.79 -7.40 -14.91
C MET A 131 -6.35 -6.13 -15.56
N GLN A 132 -5.63 -5.52 -16.50
CA GLN A 132 -6.15 -4.40 -17.30
C GLN A 132 -7.38 -4.82 -18.10
N GLY A 133 -7.35 -5.98 -18.74
CA GLY A 133 -8.49 -6.50 -19.50
C GLY A 133 -9.73 -6.74 -18.65
N VAL A 134 -9.59 -7.13 -17.36
CA VAL A 134 -10.74 -7.21 -16.43
C VAL A 134 -11.38 -5.84 -16.24
N VAL A 135 -10.55 -4.84 -15.92
CA VAL A 135 -11.01 -3.46 -15.66
C VAL A 135 -11.61 -2.83 -16.91
N GLU A 136 -11.02 -3.06 -18.10
CA GLU A 136 -11.53 -2.55 -19.39
C GLU A 136 -12.90 -3.12 -19.78
N ARG A 137 -13.24 -4.31 -19.30
CA ARG A 137 -14.57 -4.92 -19.50
C ARG A 137 -15.56 -4.56 -18.40
N GLY A 138 -15.21 -3.62 -17.51
CA GLY A 138 -16.06 -3.22 -16.38
C GLY A 138 -16.03 -4.19 -15.19
N GLY A 139 -15.09 -5.13 -15.16
CA GLY A 139 -14.93 -6.07 -14.05
C GLY A 139 -14.21 -5.46 -12.84
N HIS A 140 -14.23 -6.18 -11.73
CA HIS A 140 -13.65 -5.74 -10.47
C HIS A 140 -12.32 -6.45 -10.19
N LEU A 141 -11.40 -5.76 -9.52
CA LEU A 141 -10.07 -6.30 -9.24
C LEU A 141 -9.73 -6.24 -7.74
N GLY A 142 -9.40 -7.39 -7.14
CA GLY A 142 -8.99 -7.52 -5.75
C GLY A 142 -7.49 -7.74 -5.58
N GLN A 143 -6.82 -7.00 -4.70
CA GLN A 143 -5.38 -7.17 -4.42
C GLN A 143 -5.02 -7.05 -2.93
N LEU A 144 -4.20 -7.98 -2.44
CA LEU A 144 -3.48 -7.82 -1.17
C LEU A 144 -2.24 -6.92 -1.36
N ILE A 145 -2.15 -5.80 -0.64
CA ILE A 145 -1.11 -4.75 -0.87
C ILE A 145 -0.08 -4.61 0.27
N ASP A 146 -0.21 -5.43 1.29
CA ASP A 146 0.55 -5.37 2.55
C ASP A 146 1.94 -6.04 2.48
N GLN A 147 2.32 -6.61 1.33
CA GLN A 147 3.62 -7.25 1.14
C GLN A 147 4.65 -6.38 0.40
N HIS A 148 5.91 -6.47 0.83
CA HIS A 148 7.06 -5.78 0.24
C HIS A 148 7.17 -6.00 -1.28
N PHE A 149 7.39 -4.92 -2.03
CA PHE A 149 7.59 -4.97 -3.48
C PHE A 149 8.80 -4.12 -3.90
N THR A 150 9.87 -4.75 -4.41
CA THR A 150 11.16 -4.09 -4.70
C THR A 150 11.06 -2.89 -5.64
N ARG A 151 10.22 -2.97 -6.67
CA ARG A 151 10.03 -1.88 -7.67
C ARG A 151 8.83 -1.00 -7.29
N GLY A 152 8.66 -0.79 -5.98
CA GLY A 152 7.53 -0.13 -5.39
C GLY A 152 7.64 1.38 -5.30
N VAL A 153 6.56 2.03 -4.88
CA VAL A 153 6.59 3.40 -4.37
C VAL A 153 6.88 3.37 -2.88
N VAL A 154 7.54 4.42 -2.37
CA VAL A 154 7.86 4.53 -0.94
C VAL A 154 6.66 5.15 -0.22
N VAL A 155 6.17 4.46 0.80
CA VAL A 155 5.11 4.95 1.70
C VAL A 155 5.53 4.70 3.15
N GLU A 156 4.86 5.33 4.09
CA GLU A 156 5.00 5.09 5.52
C GLU A 156 4.06 3.98 5.98
N PHE A 157 4.58 3.09 6.83
CA PHE A 157 3.84 2.03 7.50
C PHE A 157 4.43 1.79 8.90
N PHE A 158 3.62 2.02 9.93
CA PHE A 158 4.00 2.10 11.34
C PHE A 158 5.16 3.09 11.59
N GLY A 159 5.04 4.30 11.02
CA GLY A 159 6.05 5.35 11.18
C GLY A 159 7.40 5.05 10.51
N LYS A 160 7.47 4.05 9.62
CA LYS A 160 8.70 3.64 8.93
C LYS A 160 8.48 3.56 7.42
N PRO A 161 9.48 3.93 6.60
CA PRO A 161 9.38 3.81 5.15
C PRO A 161 9.39 2.34 4.71
N VAL A 162 8.49 2.00 3.79
CA VAL A 162 8.37 0.70 3.14
C VAL A 162 8.10 0.86 1.65
N LEU A 163 8.43 -0.16 0.86
CA LEU A 163 8.09 -0.22 -0.57
C LEU A 163 6.80 -1.03 -0.79
N VAL A 164 5.87 -0.44 -1.52
CA VAL A 164 4.56 -1.03 -1.85
C VAL A 164 4.34 -1.13 -3.36
N ASN A 165 3.61 -2.15 -3.78
CA ASN A 165 3.28 -2.35 -5.19
C ASN A 165 2.36 -1.20 -5.68
N PRO A 166 2.74 -0.43 -6.71
CA PRO A 166 1.97 0.73 -7.16
C PRO A 166 0.78 0.36 -8.06
N LEU A 167 0.54 -0.93 -8.34
CA LEU A 167 -0.45 -1.38 -9.32
C LEU A 167 -1.84 -0.77 -9.10
N LEU A 168 -2.41 -0.92 -7.91
CA LEU A 168 -3.73 -0.39 -7.60
C LEU A 168 -3.82 1.12 -7.78
N GLY A 169 -2.84 1.89 -7.29
CA GLY A 169 -2.80 3.34 -7.49
C GLY A 169 -2.69 3.74 -8.97
N LYS A 170 -1.94 2.96 -9.78
CA LYS A 170 -1.85 3.19 -11.23
C LYS A 170 -3.16 2.90 -11.96
N LEU A 171 -3.84 1.82 -11.60
CA LEU A 171 -5.15 1.47 -12.17
C LEU A 171 -6.19 2.51 -11.78
N ALA A 172 -6.24 2.91 -10.51
CA ALA A 172 -7.15 3.94 -10.02
C ALA A 172 -6.96 5.25 -10.80
N ARG A 173 -5.72 5.71 -10.98
CA ARG A 173 -5.40 6.91 -11.80
C ARG A 173 -5.80 6.77 -13.27
N HIS A 174 -5.65 5.58 -13.86
CA HIS A 174 -5.89 5.40 -15.29
C HIS A 174 -7.38 5.30 -15.61
N TYR A 175 -8.14 4.59 -14.79
CA TYR A 175 -9.56 4.31 -15.04
C TYR A 175 -10.51 5.21 -14.23
N GLU A 176 -9.99 5.99 -13.26
CA GLU A 176 -10.77 6.88 -12.39
C GLU A 176 -11.98 6.18 -11.75
N CYS A 177 -11.74 4.98 -11.24
CA CYS A 177 -12.73 4.10 -10.63
C CYS A 177 -12.73 4.11 -9.09
N PRO A 178 -13.84 3.72 -8.45
CA PRO A 178 -13.90 3.61 -6.99
C PRO A 178 -12.90 2.59 -6.45
N VAL A 179 -12.30 2.92 -5.29
CA VAL A 179 -11.36 2.05 -4.59
C VAL A 179 -11.86 1.77 -3.18
N HIS A 180 -12.13 0.51 -2.88
CA HIS A 180 -12.64 0.06 -1.58
C HIS A 180 -11.61 -0.80 -0.85
N GLY A 181 -11.65 -0.77 0.48
CA GLY A 181 -10.94 -1.70 1.33
C GLY A 181 -11.84 -2.87 1.72
N ALA A 182 -11.37 -4.10 1.59
CA ALA A 182 -12.05 -5.26 2.15
C ALA A 182 -11.19 -5.84 3.28
N ARG A 183 -11.78 -6.06 4.46
CA ARG A 183 -11.11 -6.75 5.57
C ARG A 183 -11.94 -7.90 6.10
N VAL A 184 -11.26 -8.77 6.82
CA VAL A 184 -11.84 -9.86 7.59
C VAL A 184 -11.26 -9.82 8.99
N ILE A 185 -12.13 -9.96 9.99
CA ILE A 185 -11.79 -10.01 11.40
C ILE A 185 -12.24 -11.35 11.93
N ARG A 186 -11.31 -12.14 12.44
CA ARG A 186 -11.61 -13.36 13.18
C ARG A 186 -12.21 -13.00 14.53
N ARG A 187 -13.33 -13.63 14.86
CA ARG A 187 -14.01 -13.60 16.16
C ARG A 187 -13.86 -14.96 16.85
N ASP A 188 -14.58 -15.18 17.94
CA ASP A 188 -14.46 -16.40 18.72
C ASP A 188 -14.78 -17.67 17.91
N GLY A 189 -13.93 -18.69 18.06
CA GLY A 189 -14.05 -19.96 17.35
C GLY A 189 -13.77 -19.81 15.85
N THR A 190 -14.76 -20.17 15.03
CA THR A 190 -14.71 -20.15 13.56
C THR A 190 -15.63 -19.07 12.99
N ARG A 191 -15.84 -17.98 13.74
CA ARG A 191 -16.68 -16.85 13.33
C ARG A 191 -15.83 -15.72 12.77
N PHE A 192 -16.37 -15.03 11.76
CA PHE A 192 -15.71 -13.97 11.03
C PHE A 192 -16.65 -12.79 10.79
N HIS A 193 -16.09 -11.61 10.86
CA HIS A 193 -16.74 -10.38 10.44
C HIS A 193 -16.01 -9.82 9.23
N LEU A 194 -16.71 -9.67 8.12
CA LEU A 194 -16.18 -9.06 6.91
C LEU A 194 -16.71 -7.64 6.78
N GLU A 195 -15.88 -6.77 6.26
CA GLU A 195 -16.24 -5.37 6.06
C GLU A 195 -15.70 -4.91 4.71
N LEU A 196 -16.57 -4.30 3.93
CA LEU A 196 -16.20 -3.50 2.77
C LEU A 196 -16.33 -2.02 3.17
N THR A 197 -15.26 -1.25 3.01
CA THR A 197 -15.29 0.19 3.33
C THR A 197 -16.12 0.94 2.28
N PRO A 198 -16.53 2.19 2.57
CA PRO A 198 -16.87 3.14 1.50
C PRO A 198 -15.68 3.34 0.54
N PRO A 199 -15.90 3.92 -0.66
CA PRO A 199 -14.81 4.26 -1.56
C PRO A 199 -13.88 5.28 -0.88
N LEU A 200 -12.58 5.09 -1.05
CA LEU A 200 -11.59 6.03 -0.54
C LEU A 200 -11.57 7.31 -1.37
N ASP A 201 -11.47 8.45 -0.70
CA ASP A 201 -11.08 9.70 -1.33
C ASP A 201 -9.55 9.70 -1.53
N LEU A 202 -9.13 9.49 -2.78
CA LEU A 202 -7.72 9.34 -3.12
C LEU A 202 -7.08 10.70 -3.43
N PRO A 203 -5.89 11.00 -2.87
CA PRO A 203 -5.18 12.24 -3.17
C PRO A 203 -4.93 12.42 -4.67
N ARG A 204 -5.07 13.66 -5.14
CA ARG A 204 -4.80 14.05 -6.54
C ARG A 204 -3.51 14.89 -6.63
N ASP A 205 -2.83 14.77 -7.76
CA ASP A 205 -1.66 15.58 -8.10
C ASP A 205 -2.07 16.98 -8.60
N ALA A 206 -1.08 17.83 -8.90
CA ALA A 206 -1.31 19.20 -9.36
C ALA A 206 -2.07 19.29 -10.71
N ALA A 207 -2.09 18.20 -11.49
CA ALA A 207 -2.85 18.11 -12.73
C ALA A 207 -4.26 17.55 -12.51
N GLY A 208 -4.66 17.27 -11.27
CA GLY A 208 -5.96 16.73 -10.91
C GLY A 208 -6.11 15.22 -11.12
N ALA A 209 -5.05 14.51 -11.54
CA ALA A 209 -5.09 13.06 -11.65
C ALA A 209 -4.77 12.41 -10.29
N ILE A 210 -5.25 11.19 -10.02
CA ILE A 210 -4.88 10.49 -8.77
C ILE A 210 -3.34 10.38 -8.65
N ASP A 211 -2.81 10.83 -7.50
CA ASP A 211 -1.40 10.65 -7.16
C ASP A 211 -1.18 9.19 -6.72
N VAL A 212 -0.39 8.46 -7.50
CA VAL A 212 -0.16 7.02 -7.27
C VAL A 212 0.47 6.78 -5.90
N GLN A 213 1.44 7.60 -5.47
CA GLN A 213 2.09 7.39 -4.17
C GLN A 213 1.14 7.74 -3.02
N GLY A 214 0.43 8.87 -3.11
CA GLY A 214 -0.59 9.29 -2.16
C GLY A 214 -1.75 8.30 -2.02
N ALA A 215 -2.22 7.73 -3.14
CA ALA A 215 -3.25 6.70 -3.14
C ALA A 215 -2.78 5.43 -2.42
N MET A 216 -1.58 4.94 -2.76
CA MET A 216 -1.01 3.77 -2.07
C MET A 216 -0.76 4.02 -0.58
N GLN A 217 -0.39 5.25 -0.22
CA GLN A 217 -0.25 5.66 1.17
C GLN A 217 -1.60 5.66 1.91
N ALA A 218 -2.68 6.14 1.29
CA ALA A 218 -4.03 6.14 1.85
C ALA A 218 -4.50 4.71 2.14
N MET A 219 -4.39 3.81 1.16
CA MET A 219 -4.75 2.39 1.34
C MET A 219 -3.88 1.71 2.41
N THR A 220 -2.58 2.01 2.44
CA THR A 220 -1.65 1.46 3.45
C THR A 220 -2.00 1.92 4.87
N ARG A 221 -2.45 3.17 5.05
CA ARG A 221 -2.90 3.69 6.35
C ARG A 221 -4.16 2.97 6.85
N VAL A 222 -5.09 2.66 5.96
CA VAL A 222 -6.30 1.88 6.31
C VAL A 222 -5.89 0.50 6.84
N ILE A 223 -5.01 -0.20 6.12
CA ILE A 223 -4.47 -1.50 6.57
C ILE A 223 -3.73 -1.37 7.91
N GLU A 224 -2.92 -0.34 8.09
CA GLU A 224 -2.25 -0.08 9.36
C GLU A 224 -3.24 0.05 10.51
N GLY A 225 -4.34 0.78 10.32
CA GLY A 225 -5.43 0.88 11.29
C GLY A 225 -6.01 -0.49 11.65
N TRP A 226 -6.35 -1.30 10.65
CA TRP A 226 -6.88 -2.66 10.86
C TRP A 226 -5.92 -3.56 11.64
N ILE A 227 -4.62 -3.47 11.35
CA ILE A 227 -3.59 -4.23 12.08
C ILE A 227 -3.46 -3.72 13.52
N ARG A 228 -3.57 -2.42 13.77
CA ARG A 228 -3.52 -1.87 15.14
C ARG A 228 -4.71 -2.35 15.98
N GLU A 229 -5.89 -2.49 15.39
CA GLU A 229 -7.08 -3.01 16.05
C GLU A 229 -6.93 -4.49 16.43
N ASN A 230 -6.43 -5.33 15.51
CA ASN A 230 -6.31 -6.78 15.73
C ASN A 230 -4.89 -7.26 15.35
N PRO A 231 -3.85 -6.90 16.12
CA PRO A 231 -2.47 -7.08 15.70
C PRO A 231 -2.09 -8.56 15.56
N GLY A 232 -2.69 -9.45 16.34
CA GLY A 232 -2.44 -10.89 16.25
C GLY A 232 -2.97 -11.54 14.97
N GLN A 233 -3.82 -10.84 14.20
CA GLN A 233 -4.46 -11.42 13.02
C GLN A 233 -3.74 -11.14 11.70
N TRP A 234 -2.64 -10.37 11.72
CA TRP A 234 -1.86 -10.08 10.52
C TRP A 234 -0.71 -11.07 10.30
N LEU A 235 -0.37 -11.36 9.05
CA LEU A 235 0.74 -12.24 8.67
C LEU A 235 2.11 -11.58 8.93
N TRP A 236 2.59 -11.62 10.18
CA TRP A 236 3.87 -11.05 10.60
C TRP A 236 5.12 -11.75 10.04
N MET A 237 4.97 -12.96 9.50
CA MET A 237 6.06 -13.79 8.99
C MET A 237 6.67 -13.20 7.71
N HIS A 238 5.97 -12.31 7.01
CA HIS A 238 6.54 -11.60 5.88
C HIS A 238 7.52 -10.53 6.33
N ARG A 239 8.76 -10.57 5.82
CA ARG A 239 9.76 -9.53 6.07
C ARG A 239 9.42 -8.25 5.30
N ARG A 240 8.50 -7.46 5.86
CA ARG A 240 7.95 -6.21 5.31
C ARG A 240 8.97 -5.07 5.25
N TRP A 241 9.64 -4.78 6.37
CA TRP A 241 10.66 -3.74 6.44
C TRP A 241 12.00 -4.24 5.91
N ARG A 242 12.48 -3.63 4.82
CA ARG A 242 13.76 -3.94 4.16
C ARG A 242 14.53 -2.64 3.85
N PRO A 243 15.14 -2.00 4.87
CA PRO A 243 15.76 -0.68 4.71
C PRO A 243 16.83 -0.63 3.61
N ALA A 244 17.60 -1.71 3.43
CA ALA A 244 18.63 -1.82 2.40
C ALA A 244 18.10 -1.74 0.96
N MET A 245 16.79 -1.91 0.75
CA MET A 245 16.14 -1.85 -0.57
C MET A 245 15.46 -0.50 -0.83
N LEU A 246 15.42 0.40 0.15
CA LEU A 246 14.88 1.74 -0.05
C LEU A 246 15.80 2.55 -0.97
N PRO A 247 15.26 3.45 -1.81
CA PRO A 247 16.07 4.39 -2.56
C PRO A 247 17.01 5.16 -1.62
N LYS A 248 18.29 5.29 -2.01
CA LYS A 248 19.23 6.11 -1.26
C LYS A 248 18.73 7.56 -1.29
N PRO A 249 18.84 8.32 -0.17
CA PRO A 249 18.58 9.75 -0.19
C PRO A 249 19.38 10.38 -1.32
N LYS A 250 18.75 11.24 -2.13
CA LYS A 250 19.50 12.03 -3.11
C LYS A 250 20.51 12.88 -2.32
N ALA A 251 21.79 12.80 -2.69
CA ALA A 251 22.80 13.69 -2.11
C ALA A 251 22.33 15.14 -2.33
N GLN A 252 22.38 15.95 -1.27
CA GLN A 252 22.11 17.38 -1.43
C GLN A 252 23.11 17.95 -2.44
N PRO A 253 22.67 18.81 -3.38
CA PRO A 253 23.60 19.50 -4.26
C PRO A 253 24.62 20.23 -3.40
N LYS A 254 25.91 20.02 -3.70
CA LYS A 254 27.01 20.69 -3.00
C LYS A 254 26.73 22.20 -3.07
N PRO A 255 26.77 22.95 -1.94
CA PRO A 255 26.53 24.37 -1.97
C PRO A 255 27.50 25.02 -2.97
N ALA A 256 26.98 25.94 -3.79
CA ALA A 256 27.79 26.68 -4.73
C ALA A 256 28.97 27.32 -3.99
N PRO A 257 30.19 27.30 -4.56
CA PRO A 257 31.32 27.98 -3.95
C PRO A 257 30.94 29.43 -3.70
N VAL A 258 31.08 29.87 -2.45
CA VAL A 258 30.86 31.27 -2.05
C VAL A 258 31.82 32.13 -2.88
N PRO A 259 31.33 33.18 -3.57
CA PRO A 259 32.21 34.11 -4.26
C PRO A 259 33.24 34.67 -3.28
N GLY A 260 34.52 34.55 -3.65
CA GLY A 260 35.61 35.14 -2.86
C GLY A 260 35.40 36.65 -2.67
N PRO A 261 35.93 37.23 -1.59
CA PRO A 261 35.74 38.65 -1.30
C PRO A 261 36.22 39.50 -2.47
N ALA A 262 35.37 40.46 -2.87
CA ALA A 262 35.72 41.45 -3.88
C ALA A 262 36.97 42.22 -3.45
N ALA A 263 37.90 42.40 -4.38
CA ALA A 263 39.12 43.18 -4.15
C ALA A 263 38.75 44.61 -3.69
N PRO A 264 39.44 45.17 -2.67
CA PRO A 264 39.14 46.51 -2.20
C PRO A 264 39.44 47.55 -3.30
N ALA A 265 38.50 48.47 -3.49
CA ALA A 265 38.65 49.61 -4.39
C ALA A 265 39.85 50.47 -3.96
N GLY A 266 40.71 50.81 -4.92
CA GLY A 266 41.88 51.67 -4.70
C GLY A 266 41.49 53.04 -4.16
N ALA A 267 42.29 53.55 -3.22
CA ALA A 267 42.15 54.88 -2.63
C ALA A 267 42.41 56.00 -3.66
N PRO A 268 41.77 57.17 -3.51
CA PRO A 268 41.98 58.30 -4.43
C PRO A 268 43.33 58.98 -4.16
N GLU A 269 44.05 59.33 -5.24
CA GLU A 269 45.28 60.13 -5.20
C GLU A 269 44.98 61.59 -4.81
N ASP A 270 45.74 62.09 -3.85
CA ASP A 270 45.68 63.46 -3.34
C ASP A 270 46.48 64.39 -4.27
N ARG A 271 45.80 65.36 -4.90
CA ARG A 271 46.41 66.40 -5.73
C ARG A 271 46.66 67.63 -4.87
N ALA A 272 47.93 67.88 -4.52
CA ALA A 272 48.39 69.17 -4.04
C ALA A 272 49.05 69.97 -5.18
N THR A 273 48.51 71.18 -5.37
CA THR A 273 48.80 72.14 -6.43
C THR A 273 49.78 73.22 -5.92
N VAL A 274 50.95 73.30 -6.57
CA VAL A 274 51.61 74.51 -7.13
C VAL A 274 52.24 75.53 -6.15
N MET A 275 53.51 75.92 -6.40
CA MET A 275 53.92 77.26 -6.88
C MET A 275 55.41 77.61 -6.64
N THR A 276 56.07 77.90 -7.78
CA THR A 276 57.09 78.96 -8.03
C THR A 276 58.46 78.85 -7.35
N GLY A 277 59.58 79.15 -7.99
CA GLY A 277 59.87 79.74 -9.30
C GLY A 277 61.36 80.15 -9.40
N ASN A 278 61.77 80.55 -10.62
CA ASN A 278 63.02 81.23 -11.02
C ASN A 278 64.34 80.49 -10.74
N GLY A 279 65.34 80.39 -11.60
CA GLY A 279 65.70 81.03 -12.87
C GLY A 279 67.07 80.45 -13.29
N PRO A 280 67.68 80.90 -14.40
CA PRO A 280 68.59 80.08 -15.22
C PRO A 280 70.08 80.30 -14.91
N ALA A 281 70.94 79.35 -15.28
CA ALA A 281 72.26 79.63 -15.89
C ALA A 281 72.98 78.37 -16.39
N THR A 282 73.52 78.56 -17.58
CA THR A 282 74.40 77.79 -18.47
C THR A 282 75.79 77.39 -17.94
N VAL A 283 76.32 76.30 -18.53
CA VAL A 283 77.72 76.02 -18.97
C VAL A 283 78.74 75.86 -17.81
N SER A 284 79.42 74.72 -17.65
CA SER A 284 80.42 74.12 -18.54
C SER A 284 80.85 72.74 -18.05
#